data_AF-A0A9D9EEA7-F1
#
_entry.id   AF-A0A9D9EEA7-F1
#
_cell.length_a   1.000
_cell.length_b   1.000
_cell.length_c   1.000
_cell.angle_alpha   90.00
_cell.angle_beta   90.00
_cell.angle_gamma   90.00
#
_symmetry.space_group_name_H-M   'P 1'
#
loop_
_entity.id
_entity.type
_entity.pdbx_description
1 polymer ?
#
loop_
_entity_poly.entity_id
_entity_poly.type
_entity_poly.pdbx_seq_one_letter_code
_entity_poly.pdbx_strand_id
1 'polypeptide(L)'
;VITELIRHTDDIPVRVEMLSDYDCINSHWYEGGSYRYEGSYFGDMVDALNLNPARVKKLLTDHGYKAYGRFPNRKSRNGKEQVSYEQFYQELINSCCGANLLTYIGKVSLKELYDAGFSLGEVIIPKGNRCGIFSSIFGGGSLLGMELKQDVRLRLGFSGRHGFRLRLDNETEYAYSIKRVYVECDSFFGGTVNLVAS
;
A
#
# COMPACT_ATOMS: atom_id res chain seq x y z
N VAL A 1 17.31 24.92 18.47
CA VAL A 1 17.66 23.56 17.99
C VAL A 1 16.50 22.95 17.20
N ILE A 2 15.31 22.71 17.78
CA ILE A 2 14.16 22.11 17.06
C ILE A 2 13.73 22.93 15.83
N THR A 3 13.60 24.25 15.97
CA THR A 3 13.22 25.14 14.85
C THR A 3 14.20 25.08 13.68
N GLU A 4 15.50 25.01 13.98
CA GLU A 4 16.55 24.85 12.97
C GLU A 4 16.50 23.48 12.30
N LEU A 5 16.27 22.41 13.08
CA LEU A 5 16.07 21.06 12.52
C LEU A 5 14.88 21.02 11.56
N ILE A 6 13.74 21.59 11.95
CA ILE A 6 12.55 21.63 11.09
C ILE A 6 12.81 22.42 9.81
N ARG A 7 13.55 23.53 9.90
CA ARG A 7 13.85 24.41 8.76
C ARG A 7 14.78 23.75 7.74
N HIS A 8 15.67 22.87 8.20
CA HIS A 8 16.73 22.27 7.39
C HIS A 8 16.52 20.77 7.10
N THR A 9 15.34 20.23 7.41
CA THR A 9 14.98 18.85 7.09
C THR A 9 14.05 18.84 5.88
N ASP A 10 14.47 18.16 4.81
CA ASP A 10 13.63 17.89 3.65
C ASP A 10 12.46 16.98 4.01
N ASP A 11 11.48 16.89 3.11
CA ASP A 11 10.36 15.95 3.27
C ASP A 11 10.86 14.51 3.41
N ILE A 12 10.35 13.81 4.43
CA ILE A 12 10.84 12.51 4.87
C ILE A 12 10.08 11.40 4.14
N PRO A 13 10.76 10.43 3.50
CA PRO A 13 10.11 9.25 2.94
C PRO A 13 9.31 8.46 3.97
N VAL A 14 8.09 8.10 3.58
CA VAL A 14 7.16 7.31 4.40
C VAL A 14 6.50 6.22 3.59
N ARG A 15 5.95 5.26 4.33
CA ARG A 15 5.06 4.24 3.81
C ARG A 15 3.83 4.08 4.69
N VAL A 16 2.68 3.89 4.06
CA VAL A 16 1.41 3.59 4.73
C VAL A 16 1.05 2.14 4.42
N GLU A 17 1.08 1.29 5.44
CA GLU A 17 0.93 -0.17 5.29
C GLU A 17 -0.48 -0.59 5.69
N MET A 18 -1.14 -1.37 4.84
CA MET A 18 -2.42 -2.00 5.14
C MET A 18 -2.21 -3.24 5.99
N LEU A 19 -2.87 -3.28 7.14
CA LEU A 19 -2.93 -4.41 8.04
C LEU A 19 -4.30 -5.10 7.90
N SER A 20 -4.32 -6.40 8.11
CA SER A 20 -5.52 -7.24 8.07
C SER A 20 -5.48 -8.25 9.21
N ASP A 21 -6.66 -8.74 9.61
CA ASP A 21 -6.78 -9.88 10.52
C ASP A 21 -6.40 -11.22 9.85
N TYR A 22 -6.20 -11.22 8.52
CA TYR A 22 -5.70 -12.36 7.76
C TYR A 22 -4.19 -12.26 7.53
N ASP A 23 -3.56 -13.41 7.32
CA ASP A 23 -2.14 -13.48 6.96
C ASP A 23 -1.85 -12.70 5.67
N CYS A 24 -0.77 -11.93 5.70
CA CYS A 24 -0.22 -11.17 4.58
C CYS A 24 -0.09 -12.01 3.30
N ILE A 25 -0.14 -11.36 2.14
CA ILE A 25 -0.08 -12.06 0.86
C ILE A 25 1.33 -12.54 0.56
N ASN A 26 1.51 -13.82 0.20
CA ASN A 26 2.78 -14.30 -0.33
C ASN A 26 2.94 -13.93 -1.81
N SER A 27 4.11 -14.23 -2.38
CA SER A 27 4.33 -14.05 -3.80
C SER A 27 3.34 -14.86 -4.61
N HIS A 28 2.95 -14.32 -5.77
CA HIS A 28 2.06 -15.01 -6.71
C HIS A 28 2.54 -16.43 -7.04
N TRP A 29 3.86 -16.56 -7.21
CA TRP A 29 4.52 -17.82 -7.53
C TRP A 29 4.49 -18.82 -6.39
N TYR A 30 4.61 -18.36 -5.14
CA TYR A 30 4.51 -19.23 -3.97
C TYR A 30 3.07 -19.73 -3.77
N GLU A 31 2.07 -18.87 -4.00
CA GLU A 31 0.64 -19.23 -3.91
C GLU A 31 0.13 -20.06 -5.11
N GLY A 32 0.98 -20.32 -6.10
CA GLY A 32 0.62 -21.09 -7.30
C GLY A 32 -0.49 -20.45 -8.14
N GLY A 33 -0.60 -19.12 -8.14
CA GLY A 33 -1.59 -18.37 -8.92
C GLY A 33 -3.04 -18.66 -8.53
N SER A 34 -3.30 -18.80 -7.23
CA SER A 34 -4.61 -19.04 -6.64
C SER A 34 -5.05 -17.88 -5.76
N TYR A 35 -6.28 -17.39 -5.97
CA TYR A 35 -6.83 -16.27 -5.23
C TYR A 35 -8.21 -16.57 -4.66
N ARG A 36 -8.45 -16.12 -3.42
CA ARG A 36 -9.77 -16.07 -2.79
C ARG A 36 -10.06 -14.62 -2.43
N TYR A 37 -11.30 -14.18 -2.58
CA TYR A 37 -11.72 -12.85 -2.14
C TYR A 37 -12.19 -12.90 -0.68
N GLU A 38 -13.24 -13.65 -0.38
CA GLU A 38 -13.81 -13.72 0.97
C GLU A 38 -12.83 -14.35 1.97
N GLY A 39 -12.67 -13.69 3.13
CA GLY A 39 -11.89 -14.22 4.24
C GLY A 39 -10.39 -14.33 3.93
N SER A 40 -9.79 -13.29 3.33
CA SER A 40 -8.39 -13.29 2.93
C SER A 40 -7.80 -11.88 2.87
N TYR A 41 -6.48 -11.77 3.03
CA TYR A 41 -5.75 -10.52 2.83
C TYR A 41 -5.90 -9.97 1.41
N PHE A 42 -5.92 -10.86 0.40
CA PHE A 42 -6.16 -10.47 -0.99
C PHE A 42 -7.51 -9.76 -1.15
N GLY A 43 -8.56 -10.26 -0.49
CA GLY A 43 -9.86 -9.61 -0.46
C GLY A 43 -9.84 -8.22 0.17
N ASP A 44 -9.15 -8.09 1.30
CA ASP A 44 -8.97 -6.80 1.98
C ASP A 44 -8.20 -5.81 1.09
N MET A 45 -7.20 -6.28 0.36
CA MET A 45 -6.44 -5.45 -0.59
C MET A 45 -7.31 -4.99 -1.77
N VAL A 46 -8.14 -5.88 -2.32
CA VAL A 46 -9.14 -5.54 -3.35
C VAL A 46 -10.13 -4.48 -2.83
N ASP A 47 -10.53 -4.60 -1.56
CA ASP A 47 -11.42 -3.64 -0.92
C ASP A 47 -10.75 -2.29 -0.63
N ALA A 48 -9.52 -2.29 -0.13
CA ALA A 48 -8.72 -1.10 0.14
C ALA A 48 -8.46 -0.27 -1.12
N LEU A 49 -8.15 -0.93 -2.24
CA LEU A 49 -7.96 -0.28 -3.55
C LEU A 49 -9.27 0.10 -4.24
N ASN A 50 -10.41 -0.17 -3.59
CA ASN A 50 -11.76 0.04 -4.10
C ASN A 50 -12.01 -0.63 -5.47
N LEU A 51 -11.38 -1.79 -5.72
CA LEU A 51 -11.58 -2.56 -6.93
C LEU A 51 -12.92 -3.31 -6.87
N ASN A 52 -13.60 -3.47 -8.02
CA ASN A 52 -14.74 -4.38 -8.13
C ASN A 52 -14.27 -5.85 -8.15
N PRO A 53 -14.63 -6.69 -7.16
CA PRO A 53 -14.15 -8.06 -7.06
C PRO A 53 -14.51 -8.92 -8.28
N ALA A 54 -15.71 -8.76 -8.86
CA ALA A 54 -16.09 -9.54 -10.04
C ALA A 54 -15.19 -9.24 -11.26
N ARG A 55 -14.73 -8.00 -11.41
CA ARG A 55 -13.79 -7.61 -12.47
C ARG A 55 -12.39 -8.15 -12.19
N VAL A 56 -11.95 -8.16 -10.93
CA VAL A 56 -10.70 -8.81 -10.52
C VAL A 56 -10.73 -10.31 -10.82
N LYS A 57 -11.84 -10.99 -10.48
CA LYS A 57 -12.00 -12.42 -10.82
C LYS A 57 -11.85 -12.66 -12.30
N LYS A 58 -12.57 -11.88 -13.12
CA LYS A 58 -12.49 -11.99 -14.58
C LYS A 58 -11.06 -11.80 -15.08
N LEU A 59 -10.37 -10.75 -14.60
CA LEU A 59 -8.98 -10.46 -14.97
C LEU A 59 -8.05 -11.65 -14.67
N LEU A 60 -8.15 -12.22 -13.47
CA LEU A 60 -7.32 -13.37 -13.07
C LEU A 60 -7.63 -14.61 -13.92
N THR A 61 -8.91 -14.91 -14.17
CA THR A 61 -9.30 -16.07 -14.97
C THR A 61 -8.94 -15.92 -16.44
N ASP A 62 -9.03 -14.70 -16.99
CA ASP A 62 -8.62 -14.40 -18.36
C ASP A 62 -7.10 -14.64 -18.56
N HIS A 63 -6.31 -14.52 -17.50
CA HIS A 63 -4.87 -14.84 -17.46
C HIS A 63 -4.56 -16.28 -17.00
N GLY A 64 -5.58 -17.15 -16.89
CA GLY A 64 -5.41 -18.56 -16.56
C GLY A 64 -5.22 -18.88 -15.07
N TYR A 65 -5.40 -17.90 -14.19
CA TYR A 65 -5.27 -18.10 -12.73
C TYR A 65 -6.57 -18.56 -12.07
N LYS A 66 -6.43 -19.27 -10.96
CA LYS A 66 -7.58 -19.83 -10.23
C LYS A 66 -8.14 -18.81 -9.26
N ALA A 67 -9.44 -18.54 -9.34
CA ALA A 67 -10.14 -17.63 -8.45
C ALA A 67 -11.31 -18.36 -7.76
N TYR A 68 -11.12 -18.73 -6.50
CA TYR A 68 -12.02 -19.59 -5.74
C TYR A 68 -13.03 -18.81 -4.89
N GLY A 69 -14.23 -19.39 -4.73
CA GLY A 69 -15.29 -18.79 -3.93
C GLY A 69 -15.98 -17.61 -4.63
N ARG A 70 -16.67 -16.80 -3.83
CA ARG A 70 -17.53 -15.73 -4.31
C ARG A 70 -16.73 -14.43 -4.49
N PHE A 71 -16.91 -13.81 -5.65
CA PHE A 71 -16.42 -12.47 -5.95
C PHE A 71 -17.63 -11.61 -6.34
N PRO A 72 -18.23 -10.89 -5.38
CA PRO A 72 -19.46 -10.15 -5.64
C PRO A 72 -19.23 -9.01 -6.64
N ASN A 73 -20.20 -8.77 -7.51
CA ASN A 73 -20.17 -7.64 -8.43
C ASN A 73 -20.60 -6.35 -7.71
N ARG A 74 -19.62 -5.54 -7.28
CA ARG A 74 -19.86 -4.27 -6.61
C ARG A 74 -19.87 -3.13 -7.63
N LYS A 75 -20.96 -2.99 -8.38
CA LYS A 75 -21.11 -1.98 -9.45
C LYS A 75 -20.86 -0.54 -8.99
N SER A 76 -21.15 -0.23 -7.71
CA SER A 76 -20.91 1.09 -7.10
C SER A 76 -19.43 1.52 -7.08
N ARG A 77 -18.49 0.57 -7.25
CA ARG A 77 -17.05 0.82 -7.30
C ARG A 77 -16.54 1.11 -8.71
N ASN A 78 -17.29 0.77 -9.75
CA ASN A 78 -16.84 0.94 -11.13
C ASN A 78 -16.60 2.43 -11.42
N GLY A 79 -15.39 2.76 -11.91
CA GLY A 79 -14.97 4.13 -12.17
C GLY A 79 -14.44 4.88 -10.94
N LYS A 80 -14.37 4.22 -9.78
CA LYS A 80 -13.86 4.77 -8.51
C LYS A 80 -12.66 3.98 -7.98
N GLU A 81 -12.10 3.10 -8.80
CA GLU A 81 -10.92 2.30 -8.46
C GLU A 81 -9.71 3.22 -8.23
N GLN A 82 -8.93 2.96 -7.18
CA GLN A 82 -7.73 3.77 -6.90
C GLN A 82 -6.63 3.55 -7.94
N VAL A 83 -6.57 2.35 -8.51
CA VAL A 83 -5.52 1.93 -9.46
C VAL A 83 -6.14 1.30 -10.70
N SER A 84 -5.35 1.04 -11.75
CA SER A 84 -5.85 0.24 -12.88
C SER A 84 -5.84 -1.24 -12.56
N TYR A 85 -6.78 -1.97 -13.16
CA TYR A 85 -6.83 -3.43 -13.09
C TYR A 85 -5.53 -4.06 -13.60
N GLU A 86 -4.98 -3.53 -14.69
CA GLU A 86 -3.73 -4.02 -15.27
C GLU A 86 -2.55 -3.83 -14.31
N GLN A 87 -2.36 -2.63 -13.75
CA GLN A 87 -1.31 -2.40 -12.76
C GLN A 87 -1.48 -3.30 -11.54
N PHE A 88 -2.71 -3.49 -11.06
CA PHE A 88 -2.98 -4.42 -9.96
C PHE A 88 -2.55 -5.86 -10.29
N TYR A 89 -2.86 -6.33 -11.50
CA TYR A 89 -2.42 -7.64 -11.97
C TYR A 89 -0.91 -7.76 -12.06
N GLN A 90 -0.25 -6.78 -12.69
CA GLN A 90 1.21 -6.74 -12.81
C GLN A 90 1.87 -6.73 -11.42
N GLU A 91 1.34 -5.97 -10.48
CA GLU A 91 1.85 -5.90 -9.11
C GLU A 91 1.78 -7.27 -8.41
N LEU A 92 0.68 -8.00 -8.59
CA LEU A 92 0.55 -9.35 -8.04
C LEU A 92 1.59 -10.31 -8.59
N ILE A 93 1.71 -10.42 -9.93
CA ILE A 93 2.60 -11.41 -10.57
C ILE A 93 4.08 -11.07 -10.40
N ASN A 94 4.41 -9.79 -10.20
CA ASN A 94 5.76 -9.32 -9.95
C ASN A 94 6.14 -9.39 -8.47
N SER A 95 5.20 -9.70 -7.57
CA SER A 95 5.54 -9.94 -6.16
C SER A 95 6.41 -11.19 -6.05
N CYS A 96 7.65 -11.02 -5.58
CA CYS A 96 8.68 -12.07 -5.59
C CYS A 96 9.01 -12.64 -4.20
N CYS A 97 8.54 -12.04 -3.11
CA CYS A 97 8.82 -12.51 -1.76
C CYS A 97 7.54 -12.88 -0.97
N GLY A 98 7.71 -13.53 0.17
CA GLY A 98 6.61 -13.87 1.08
C GLY A 98 6.24 -12.71 1.99
N ALA A 99 5.15 -12.87 2.74
CA ALA A 99 4.71 -11.94 3.78
C ALA A 99 4.68 -10.46 3.38
N ASN A 100 3.91 -10.13 2.35
CA ASN A 100 3.80 -8.78 1.84
C ASN A 100 2.56 -8.05 2.32
N LEU A 101 2.70 -6.73 2.42
CA LEU A 101 1.60 -5.81 2.69
C LEU A 101 1.36 -4.88 1.51
N LEU A 102 0.08 -4.55 1.26
CA LEU A 102 -0.27 -3.38 0.44
C LEU A 102 0.31 -2.14 1.12
N THR A 103 1.13 -1.43 0.37
CA THR A 103 1.95 -0.33 0.85
C THR A 103 1.81 0.86 -0.08
N TYR A 104 1.38 2.00 0.44
CA TYR A 104 1.38 3.28 -0.26
C TYR A 104 2.64 4.05 0.10
N ILE A 105 3.24 4.74 -0.87
CA ILE A 105 4.47 5.50 -0.66
C ILE A 105 4.25 7.00 -0.86
N GLY A 106 5.04 7.78 -0.14
CA GLY A 106 4.90 9.22 -0.07
C GLY A 106 6.07 9.86 0.68
N LYS A 107 6.05 11.18 0.77
CA LYS A 107 6.89 11.92 1.72
C LYS A 107 6.04 12.76 2.64
N VAL A 108 6.55 13.12 3.81
CA VAL A 108 5.85 13.98 4.78
C VAL A 108 6.76 15.09 5.25
N SER A 109 6.18 16.26 5.48
CA SER A 109 6.93 17.36 6.09
C SER A 109 7.17 17.09 7.58
N LEU A 110 8.43 17.22 8.03
CA LEU A 110 8.75 17.16 9.46
C LEU A 110 7.99 18.24 10.25
N LYS A 111 7.81 19.42 9.63
CA LYS A 111 7.05 20.52 10.24
C LYS A 111 5.61 20.10 10.51
N GLU A 112 4.93 19.53 9.52
CA GLU A 112 3.53 19.11 9.67
C GLU A 112 3.38 17.97 10.68
N LEU A 113 4.31 17.00 10.68
CA LEU A 113 4.36 15.96 11.70
C LEU A 113 4.49 16.53 13.12
N TYR A 114 5.39 17.51 13.29
CA TYR A 114 5.63 18.16 14.57
C TYR A 114 4.42 19.00 15.01
N ASP A 115 3.83 19.77 14.09
CA ASP A 115 2.65 20.60 14.36
C ASP A 115 1.43 19.74 14.73
N ALA A 116 1.31 18.52 14.17
CA ALA A 116 0.30 17.54 14.54
C ALA A 116 0.62 16.78 15.86
N GLY A 117 1.72 17.12 16.55
CA GLY A 117 2.14 16.44 17.77
C GLY A 117 2.45 14.95 17.58
N PHE A 118 2.80 14.55 16.36
CA PHE A 118 2.99 13.14 15.96
C PHE A 118 1.76 12.25 16.19
N SER A 119 0.57 12.84 16.32
CA SER A 119 -0.70 12.13 16.50
C SER A 119 -1.59 12.35 15.28
N LEU A 120 -1.70 11.32 14.46
CA LEU A 120 -2.35 11.40 13.15
C LEU A 120 -3.55 10.46 13.08
N GLY A 121 -4.70 10.98 12.64
CA GLY A 121 -5.94 10.23 12.48
C GLY A 121 -6.19 9.80 11.04
N GLU A 122 -5.68 10.56 10.07
CA GLU A 122 -5.83 10.27 8.65
C GLU A 122 -4.65 10.81 7.85
N VAL A 123 -4.36 10.15 6.73
CA VAL A 123 -3.43 10.63 5.70
C VAL A 123 -4.11 10.67 4.34
N ILE A 124 -3.76 11.67 3.54
CA ILE A 124 -4.27 11.82 2.18
C ILE A 124 -3.10 11.74 1.21
N ILE A 125 -3.01 10.62 0.50
CA ILE A 125 -1.98 10.38 -0.49
C ILE A 125 -2.46 10.97 -1.82
N PRO A 126 -1.70 11.88 -2.45
CA PRO A 126 -2.17 12.57 -3.64
C PRO A 126 -2.24 11.64 -4.86
N LYS A 127 -3.14 11.96 -5.77
CA LYS A 127 -3.16 11.39 -7.12
C LYS A 127 -1.78 11.47 -7.76
N GLY A 128 -1.38 10.42 -8.48
CA GLY A 128 -0.07 10.31 -9.14
C GLY A 128 1.02 9.71 -8.25
N ASN A 129 0.83 9.66 -6.93
CA ASN A 129 1.66 8.80 -6.09
C ASN A 129 1.39 7.33 -6.38
N ARG A 130 2.20 6.45 -5.78
CA ARG A 130 2.15 5.01 -6.05
C ARG A 130 1.84 4.19 -4.81
N CYS A 131 1.32 3.00 -5.06
CA CYS A 131 1.25 1.93 -4.09
C CYS A 131 1.63 0.59 -4.72
N GLY A 132 1.77 -0.42 -3.89
CA GLY A 132 2.13 -1.76 -4.33
C GLY A 132 2.25 -2.73 -3.19
N ILE A 133 2.97 -3.82 -3.42
CA ILE A 133 3.10 -4.91 -2.46
C ILE A 133 4.55 -4.96 -1.99
N PHE A 134 4.77 -4.89 -0.67
CA PHE A 134 6.12 -4.87 -0.10
C PHE A 134 6.20 -5.70 1.18
N SER A 135 7.30 -6.44 1.34
CA SER A 135 7.66 -7.15 2.56
C SER A 135 8.87 -6.49 3.20
N SER A 136 8.62 -5.78 4.30
CA SER A 136 9.71 -5.25 5.11
C SER A 136 10.49 -6.33 5.83
N ILE A 137 9.93 -7.52 6.04
CA ILE A 137 10.60 -8.60 6.77
C ILE A 137 11.64 -9.29 5.88
N PHE A 138 11.29 -9.53 4.61
CA PHE A 138 12.17 -10.21 3.67
C PHE A 138 12.97 -9.26 2.77
N GLY A 139 12.65 -7.97 2.76
CA GLY A 139 13.39 -6.99 1.97
C GLY A 139 13.15 -7.15 0.47
N GLY A 140 11.88 -7.14 0.07
CA GLY A 140 11.46 -7.32 -1.32
C GLY A 140 9.97 -7.09 -1.48
N GLY A 141 9.43 -7.41 -2.65
CA GLY A 141 8.00 -7.29 -2.92
C GLY A 141 7.76 -7.31 -4.41
N SER A 142 6.93 -6.41 -4.89
CA SER A 142 6.70 -6.13 -6.30
C SER A 142 7.37 -4.81 -6.70
N LEU A 143 6.96 -4.20 -7.81
CA LEU A 143 7.60 -2.99 -8.34
C LEU A 143 7.14 -1.68 -7.68
N LEU A 144 6.13 -1.71 -6.79
CA LEU A 144 5.44 -0.51 -6.31
C LEU A 144 4.93 0.37 -7.47
N GLY A 145 4.39 -0.28 -8.50
CA GLY A 145 4.10 0.33 -9.80
C GLY A 145 2.67 0.82 -9.97
N MET A 146 1.79 0.63 -8.98
CA MET A 146 0.40 1.03 -9.11
C MET A 146 0.23 2.53 -8.87
N GLU A 147 0.04 3.29 -9.94
CA GLU A 147 -0.21 4.73 -9.87
C GLU A 147 -1.66 5.02 -9.41
N LEU A 148 -1.79 5.92 -8.44
CA LEU A 148 -3.06 6.35 -7.87
C LEU A 148 -3.78 7.31 -8.83
N LYS A 149 -5.00 6.95 -9.22
CA LYS A 149 -5.85 7.71 -10.16
C LYS A 149 -6.58 8.88 -9.53
N GLN A 150 -6.61 8.93 -8.21
CA GLN A 150 -7.30 9.92 -7.38
C GLN A 150 -6.57 10.05 -6.05
N ASP A 151 -6.87 11.11 -5.30
CA ASP A 151 -6.40 11.24 -3.92
C ASP A 151 -7.01 10.11 -3.07
N VAL A 152 -6.17 9.49 -2.24
CA VAL A 152 -6.56 8.37 -1.38
C VAL A 152 -6.51 8.80 0.07
N ARG A 153 -7.67 8.78 0.73
CA ARG A 153 -7.80 9.05 2.17
C ARG A 153 -7.73 7.74 2.94
N LEU A 154 -6.73 7.61 3.82
CA LEU A 154 -6.53 6.45 4.66
C LEU A 154 -6.61 6.85 6.13
N ARG A 155 -7.63 6.37 6.82
CA ARG A 155 -7.73 6.51 8.27
C ARG A 155 -6.67 5.67 8.94
N LEU A 156 -5.86 6.30 9.77
CA LEU A 156 -4.82 5.65 10.53
C LEU A 156 -5.39 5.04 11.80
N GLY A 157 -4.71 4.00 12.27
CA GLY A 157 -5.16 3.19 13.38
C GLY A 157 -5.70 1.84 12.92
N PHE A 158 -5.92 0.96 13.89
CA PHE A 158 -6.32 -0.41 13.65
C PHE A 158 -7.29 -0.87 14.73
N SER A 159 -8.25 -1.71 14.32
CA SER A 159 -9.10 -2.49 15.21
C SER A 159 -8.67 -3.94 15.09
N GLY A 160 -8.21 -4.54 16.18
CA GLY A 160 -7.51 -5.82 16.10
C GLY A 160 -6.21 -5.68 15.31
N ARG A 161 -6.07 -6.41 14.18
CA ARG A 161 -4.96 -6.25 13.23
C ARG A 161 -5.41 -5.60 11.92
N HIS A 162 -6.65 -5.17 11.78
CA HIS A 162 -7.15 -4.55 10.56
C HIS A 162 -7.06 -3.02 10.61
N GLY A 163 -6.45 -2.39 9.61
CA GLY A 163 -6.36 -0.94 9.50
C GLY A 163 -5.15 -0.45 8.72
N PHE A 164 -4.75 0.80 8.93
CA PHE A 164 -3.58 1.39 8.29
C PHE A 164 -2.61 1.95 9.33
N ARG A 165 -1.31 1.76 9.09
CA ARG A 165 -0.26 2.42 9.87
C ARG A 165 0.66 3.23 8.98
N LEU A 166 0.96 4.45 9.40
CA LEU A 166 2.04 5.26 8.83
C LEU A 166 3.37 4.85 9.46
N ARG A 167 4.41 4.71 8.64
CA ARG A 167 5.78 4.48 9.07
C ARG A 167 6.73 5.37 8.29
N LEU A 168 7.78 5.85 8.96
CA LEU A 168 8.96 6.35 8.25
C LEU A 168 9.58 5.20 7.46
N ASP A 169 10.08 5.46 6.25
CA ASP A 169 10.84 4.45 5.52
C ASP A 169 12.28 4.41 6.04
N ASN A 170 12.47 3.74 7.17
CA ASN A 170 13.76 3.57 7.82
C ASN A 170 14.11 2.10 8.03
N GLU A 171 15.41 1.80 7.92
CA GLU A 171 15.95 0.49 8.22
C GLU A 171 15.97 0.25 9.73
N THR A 172 15.60 -0.95 10.15
CA THR A 172 15.82 -1.43 11.52
C THR A 172 16.46 -2.82 11.49
N GLU A 173 16.85 -3.35 12.64
CA GLU A 173 17.35 -4.73 12.76
C GLU A 173 16.36 -5.78 12.20
N TYR A 174 15.05 -5.46 12.21
CA TYR A 174 13.98 -6.40 11.87
C TYR A 174 13.17 -5.99 10.63
N ALA A 175 13.49 -4.87 10.01
CA ALA A 175 12.71 -4.35 8.90
C ALA A 175 13.55 -3.59 7.88
N TYR A 176 13.47 -4.05 6.64
CA TYR A 176 14.02 -3.37 5.48
C TYR A 176 13.22 -2.12 5.12
N SER A 177 13.95 -1.09 4.72
CA SER A 177 13.46 0.13 4.06
C SER A 177 13.29 -0.11 2.56
N ILE A 178 12.27 0.52 1.95
CA ILE A 178 12.05 0.51 0.50
C ILE A 178 13.25 1.16 -0.18
N LYS A 179 13.77 2.25 0.38
CA LYS A 179 14.96 2.95 -0.13
C LYS A 179 16.17 2.03 -0.28
N ARG A 180 16.42 1.15 0.71
CA ARG A 180 17.52 0.18 0.66
C ARG A 180 17.28 -0.92 -0.37
N VAL A 181 16.06 -1.46 -0.40
CA VAL A 181 15.73 -2.63 -1.24
C VAL A 181 15.75 -2.29 -2.72
N TYR A 182 15.19 -1.14 -3.11
CA TYR A 182 15.09 -0.75 -4.51
C TYR A 182 16.21 0.20 -4.95
N VAL A 183 17.12 0.58 -4.05
CA VAL A 183 18.26 1.49 -4.33
C VAL A 183 17.79 2.84 -4.88
N GLU A 184 16.69 3.35 -4.32
CA GLU A 184 15.95 4.46 -4.93
C GLU A 184 16.33 5.83 -4.37
N CYS A 185 16.25 6.85 -5.23
CA CYS A 185 16.27 8.26 -4.83
C CYS A 185 14.93 8.64 -4.17
N ASP A 186 14.91 9.66 -3.31
CA ASP A 186 13.69 10.11 -2.62
C ASP A 186 12.58 10.58 -3.57
N SER A 187 12.90 10.82 -4.85
CA SER A 187 11.90 11.04 -5.91
C SER A 187 10.98 9.85 -6.15
N PHE A 188 11.42 8.61 -5.86
CA PHE A 188 10.62 7.39 -6.00
C PHE A 188 9.36 7.41 -5.13
N PHE A 189 9.44 8.03 -3.96
CA PHE A 189 8.32 8.17 -3.03
C PHE A 189 7.25 9.15 -3.52
N GLY A 190 7.45 9.82 -4.65
CA GLY A 190 6.45 10.69 -5.27
C GLY A 190 6.29 12.03 -4.53
N GLY A 191 5.05 12.49 -4.42
CA GLY A 191 4.67 13.75 -3.80
C GLY A 191 4.45 13.65 -2.28
N THR A 192 4.26 14.82 -1.69
CA THR A 192 4.00 15.00 -0.25
C THR A 192 2.58 14.54 0.11
N VAL A 193 2.48 13.77 1.19
CA VAL A 193 1.24 13.23 1.76
C VAL A 193 0.69 14.26 2.75
N ASN A 194 -0.60 14.58 2.62
CA ASN A 194 -1.22 15.51 3.57
C ASN A 194 -1.58 14.77 4.86
N LEU A 195 -1.28 15.41 5.99
CA LEU A 195 -1.50 14.87 7.32
C LEU A 195 -2.74 15.48 7.96
N VAL A 196 -3.57 14.65 8.60
CA VAL A 196 -4.72 15.09 9.39
C VAL A 196 -4.53 14.62 10.83
N ALA A 197 -4.45 15.56 11.76
CA ALA A 197 -4.30 15.27 13.19
C ALA A 197 -5.51 14.49 13.75
N SER A 198 -5.26 13.67 14.77
CA SER A 198 -6.29 12.89 15.49
C SER A 198 -7.21 13.73 16.37
#